data_AF-A0A6M1T0I4-F1
#
_entry.id   AF-A0A6M1T0I4-F1
#
_cell.length_a   1.000
_cell.length_b   1.000
_cell.length_c   1.000
_cell.angle_alpha   90.00
_cell.angle_beta   90.00
_cell.angle_gamma   90.00
#
_symmetry.space_group_name_H-M   'P 1'
#
loop_
_entity.id
_entity.type
_entity.pdbx_description
1 polymer ?
#
loop_
_entity_poly.entity_id
_entity_poly.type
_entity_poly.pdbx_seq_one_letter_code
_entity_poly.pdbx_strand_id
1 'polypeptide(L)'
;DAMREKLSEKSHVKNKKSPSLEVGSSEESGSQQSELGDDSSNDYEPRLTARTRQKGSNVIIEIEDNGPGIPEEMKDKILQPFFTTKKGNQGTGLGLSITNDIIKAHGGSLDIESEPGK
;
A
#
# COMPACT_ATOMS: atom_id res chain seq x y z
N ASP A 1 -16.19 25.43 -36.74
CA ASP A 1 -14.76 25.63 -36.51
C ASP A 1 -14.33 24.84 -35.28
N ALA A 2 -14.12 23.53 -35.46
CA ALA A 2 -13.51 22.62 -34.50
C ALA A 2 -13.11 21.37 -35.30
N MET A 3 -11.82 21.34 -35.66
CA MET A 3 -11.21 20.31 -36.50
C MET A 3 -11.17 18.95 -35.79
N ARG A 4 -11.38 17.96 -36.64
CA ARG A 4 -11.47 16.52 -36.41
C ARG A 4 -10.10 15.90 -36.72
N GLU A 5 -9.43 15.35 -35.71
CA GLU A 5 -8.20 14.57 -35.88
C GLU A 5 -8.29 13.36 -34.95
N LYS A 6 -8.77 12.18 -35.39
CA LYS A 6 -8.08 11.12 -36.12
C LYS A 6 -6.69 10.77 -35.57
N LEU A 7 -6.65 9.93 -34.53
CA LEU A 7 -5.52 9.03 -34.28
C LEU A 7 -6.05 7.59 -34.26
N SER A 8 -5.78 6.90 -35.36
CA SER A 8 -5.95 5.47 -35.56
C SER A 8 -4.57 4.85 -35.39
N GLU A 9 -4.36 4.17 -34.27
CA GLU A 9 -3.17 3.35 -34.04
C GLU A 9 -3.26 2.10 -34.92
N LYS A 10 -2.36 2.00 -35.90
CA LYS A 10 -2.16 0.80 -36.72
C LYS A 10 -1.15 -0.11 -36.03
N SER A 11 -1.67 -1.21 -35.51
CA SER A 11 -0.94 -2.41 -35.09
C SER A 11 0.08 -2.89 -36.14
N HIS A 12 1.35 -2.92 -35.74
CA HIS A 12 2.45 -3.60 -36.44
C HIS A 12 2.89 -4.82 -35.62
N VAL A 13 2.45 -6.02 -35.99
CA VAL A 13 3.22 -7.25 -35.78
C VAL A 13 2.94 -8.19 -36.95
N LYS A 14 3.91 -8.31 -37.87
CA LYS A 14 3.92 -9.35 -38.90
C LYS A 14 4.80 -10.50 -38.42
N ASN A 15 4.15 -11.65 -38.25
CA ASN A 15 4.73 -12.94 -37.96
C ASN A 15 5.50 -13.46 -39.21
N LYS A 16 6.76 -13.90 -39.06
CA LYS A 16 7.47 -14.71 -40.06
C LYS A 16 8.20 -15.87 -39.36
N LYS A 17 7.79 -17.09 -39.71
CA LYS A 17 8.43 -18.36 -39.37
C LYS A 17 9.71 -18.58 -40.20
N SER A 18 10.81 -18.94 -39.51
CA SER A 18 11.87 -19.98 -39.74
C SER A 18 12.21 -20.46 -41.17
N PRO A 19 13.49 -20.81 -41.51
CA PRO A 19 14.11 -22.06 -41.00
C PRO A 19 15.66 -22.14 -40.81
N SER A 20 16.03 -23.10 -39.93
CA SER A 20 17.16 -24.08 -39.99
C SER A 20 18.63 -23.60 -39.90
N LEU A 21 19.32 -23.91 -38.78
CA LEU A 21 20.22 -25.08 -38.54
C LEU A 21 21.65 -24.88 -39.06
N GLU A 22 22.58 -24.53 -38.17
CA GLU A 22 23.95 -25.03 -38.20
C GLU A 22 24.43 -25.32 -36.76
N VAL A 23 25.07 -26.48 -36.63
CA VAL A 23 25.67 -27.07 -35.43
C VAL A 23 27.12 -26.61 -35.33
N GLY A 24 27.58 -26.28 -34.11
CA GLY A 24 28.98 -25.95 -33.87
C GLY A 24 29.30 -25.85 -32.37
N SER A 25 29.99 -26.87 -31.88
CA SER A 25 30.53 -27.07 -30.53
C SER A 25 31.68 -26.14 -30.17
N SER A 26 31.73 -25.65 -28.93
CA SER A 26 32.94 -25.65 -28.09
C SER A 26 32.67 -24.98 -26.74
N GLU A 27 33.09 -25.67 -25.69
CA GLU A 27 33.10 -25.26 -24.28
C GLU A 27 34.00 -24.04 -24.07
N GLU A 28 33.56 -23.07 -23.26
CA GLU A 28 34.48 -22.32 -22.43
C GLU A 28 33.81 -21.82 -21.16
N SER A 29 34.53 -22.04 -20.06
CA SER A 29 34.14 -21.79 -18.68
C SER A 29 34.21 -20.31 -18.36
N GLY A 30 33.17 -19.77 -17.72
CA GLY A 30 33.14 -18.39 -17.26
C GLY A 30 32.31 -18.29 -16.00
N SER A 31 32.99 -18.41 -14.85
CA SER A 31 32.47 -18.05 -13.54
C SER A 31 32.01 -16.60 -13.53
N GLN A 32 30.75 -16.36 -13.17
CA GLN A 32 30.35 -15.17 -12.43
C GLN A 32 28.99 -15.37 -11.75
N GLN A 33 29.06 -15.22 -10.44
CA GLN A 33 28.05 -15.27 -9.41
C GLN A 33 27.05 -14.12 -9.62
N SER A 34 25.75 -14.41 -9.60
CA SER A 34 24.79 -13.44 -9.07
C SER A 34 23.79 -14.16 -8.18
N GLU A 35 23.94 -13.85 -6.91
CA GLU A 35 23.10 -14.22 -5.79
C GLU A 35 21.70 -13.66 -6.03
N LEU A 36 20.74 -14.52 -6.35
CA LEU A 36 19.34 -14.19 -6.11
C LEU A 36 19.07 -14.57 -4.67
N GLY A 37 19.43 -13.65 -3.78
CA GLY A 37 18.96 -13.65 -2.40
C GLY A 37 17.44 -13.63 -2.43
N ASP A 38 16.84 -14.78 -2.17
CA ASP A 38 15.49 -14.87 -1.66
C ASP A 38 15.53 -14.36 -0.21
N ASP A 39 15.50 -13.04 -0.04
CA ASP A 39 15.27 -12.44 1.27
C ASP A 39 13.76 -12.27 1.48
N SER A 40 13.03 -13.38 1.39
CA SER A 40 11.69 -13.49 1.92
C SER A 40 11.75 -13.89 3.40
N SER A 41 12.47 -13.12 4.23
CA SER A 41 12.26 -13.16 5.68
C SER A 41 10.97 -12.40 5.99
N ASN A 42 9.83 -12.96 5.56
CA ASN A 42 8.52 -12.41 5.85
C ASN A 42 8.12 -12.79 7.28
N ASP A 43 8.88 -12.28 8.26
CA ASP A 43 8.62 -12.41 9.70
C ASP A 43 7.48 -11.49 10.16
N TYR A 44 6.81 -10.82 9.22
CA TYR A 44 5.67 -9.97 9.50
C TYR A 44 4.39 -10.79 9.66
N GLU A 45 3.98 -11.00 10.92
CA GLU A 45 2.67 -11.55 11.27
C GLU A 45 1.69 -10.41 11.59
N PRO A 46 0.67 -10.12 10.76
CA PRO A 46 -0.28 -9.05 11.01
C PRO A 46 -1.08 -9.30 12.28
N ARG A 47 -1.15 -8.30 13.16
CA ARG A 47 -1.84 -8.34 14.44
C ARG A 47 -2.69 -7.10 14.61
N LEU A 48 -3.94 -7.32 15.01
CA LEU A 48 -4.85 -6.28 15.47
C LEU A 48 -5.29 -6.64 16.89
N THR A 49 -5.15 -5.69 17.80
CA THR A 49 -5.56 -5.82 19.20
C THR A 49 -6.68 -4.82 19.45
N ALA A 50 -7.80 -5.31 19.99
CA ALA A 50 -8.88 -4.48 20.49
C ALA A 50 -9.02 -4.69 21.99
N ARG A 51 -9.00 -3.61 22.76
CA ARG A 51 -9.18 -3.65 24.22
C ARG A 51 -10.33 -2.72 24.60
N THR A 52 -11.10 -3.13 25.60
CA THR A 52 -12.11 -2.26 26.21
C THR A 52 -11.93 -2.28 27.72
N ARG A 53 -12.10 -1.12 28.36
CA ARG A 53 -12.08 -1.02 29.82
C ARG A 53 -13.02 0.08 30.28
N GLN A 54 -13.64 -0.12 31.44
CA GLN A 54 -14.33 0.95 32.13
C GLN A 54 -13.32 1.82 32.89
N LYS A 55 -13.43 3.14 32.76
CA LYS A 55 -12.63 4.12 33.51
C LYS A 55 -13.58 5.16 34.11
N GLY A 56 -13.98 4.93 35.36
CA GLY A 56 -15.01 5.75 36.02
C GLY A 56 -16.35 5.65 35.30
N SER A 57 -16.89 6.79 34.87
CA SER A 57 -18.13 6.89 34.09
C SER A 57 -17.94 6.66 32.59
N ASN A 58 -16.70 6.50 32.12
CA ASN A 58 -16.38 6.39 30.71
C ASN A 58 -16.02 4.93 30.33
N VAL A 59 -16.22 4.59 29.07
CA VAL A 59 -15.67 3.38 28.46
C VAL A 59 -14.51 3.80 27.56
N ILE A 60 -13.36 3.16 27.71
CA ILE A 60 -12.21 3.33 26.83
C ILE A 60 -12.19 2.16 25.86
N ILE A 61 -12.08 2.46 24.57
CA ILE A 61 -11.91 1.50 23.48
C ILE A 61 -10.55 1.79 22.85
N GLU A 62 -9.66 0.81 22.82
CA GLU A 62 -8.34 0.92 22.20
C GLU A 62 -8.26 -0.05 21.02
N ILE A 63 -7.77 0.46 19.90
CA ILE A 63 -7.48 -0.30 18.68
C ILE A 63 -6.00 -0.10 18.37
N GLU A 64 -5.25 -1.19 18.30
CA GLU A 64 -3.80 -1.19 18.07
C GLU A 64 -3.48 -2.20 16.97
N ASP A 65 -2.72 -1.78 15.96
CA ASP A 65 -2.15 -2.67 14.94
C ASP A 65 -0.62 -2.63 15.01
N ASN A 66 0.05 -3.65 14.46
CA ASN A 66 1.51 -3.72 14.38
C ASN A 66 2.04 -3.29 13.00
N GLY A 67 1.33 -2.38 12.32
CA GLY A 67 1.72 -1.85 11.02
C GLY A 67 2.92 -0.89 11.11
N PRO A 68 3.23 -0.17 10.02
CA PRO A 68 4.40 0.72 9.96
C PRO A 68 4.29 1.98 10.84
N GLY A 69 3.15 2.22 11.49
CA GLY A 69 2.87 3.41 12.28
C GLY A 69 2.59 4.67 11.45
N ILE A 70 2.35 5.77 12.15
CA ILE A 70 1.99 7.08 11.58
C ILE A 70 3.09 8.11 11.92
N PRO A 71 3.80 8.64 10.90
CA PRO A 71 4.71 9.78 11.06
C PRO A 71 4.04 11.01 11.67
N GLU A 72 4.80 11.76 12.47
CA GLU A 72 4.30 12.91 13.24
C GLU A 72 3.63 13.96 12.33
N GLU A 73 4.22 14.22 11.16
CA GLU A 73 3.72 15.20 10.18
C GLU A 73 2.38 14.83 9.53
N MET A 74 1.91 13.60 9.73
CA MET A 74 0.62 13.11 9.21
C MET A 74 -0.48 13.04 10.28
N LYS A 75 -0.17 13.13 11.58
CA LYS A 75 -1.16 12.96 12.66
C LYS A 75 -2.33 13.94 12.60
N ASP A 76 -2.10 15.18 12.18
CA ASP A 76 -3.19 16.16 12.01
C ASP A 76 -3.98 15.93 10.71
N LYS A 77 -3.35 15.31 9.71
CA LYS A 77 -3.93 15.11 8.37
C LYS A 77 -4.82 13.88 8.29
N ILE A 78 -4.50 12.80 9.03
CA ILE A 78 -5.28 11.56 9.00
C ILE A 78 -6.75 11.74 9.42
N LEU A 79 -7.06 12.79 10.19
CA LEU A 79 -8.42 13.13 10.61
C LEU A 79 -9.18 13.97 9.56
N GLN A 80 -8.50 14.46 8.52
CA GLN A 80 -9.13 15.25 7.47
C GLN A 80 -9.91 14.35 6.51
N PRO A 81 -11.14 14.73 6.12
CA PRO A 81 -11.89 14.01 5.10
C PRO A 81 -11.08 13.88 3.81
N PHE A 82 -11.17 12.71 3.17
CA PHE A 82 -10.50 12.37 1.92
C PHE A 82 -8.97 12.25 2.00
N PHE A 83 -8.35 12.42 3.17
CA PHE A 83 -6.93 12.14 3.32
C PHE A 83 -6.66 10.63 3.24
N THR A 84 -5.72 10.23 2.38
CA THR A 84 -5.28 8.83 2.25
C THR A 84 -3.83 8.78 1.78
N THR A 85 -3.06 7.82 2.30
CA THR A 85 -1.70 7.50 1.84
C THR A 85 -1.69 6.40 0.77
N LYS A 86 -2.84 5.77 0.51
CA LYS A 86 -2.97 4.73 -0.51
C LYS A 86 -2.93 5.35 -1.91
N LYS A 87 -2.23 4.71 -2.84
CA LYS A 87 -2.07 5.18 -4.22
C LYS A 87 -3.36 5.00 -5.03
N GLY A 88 -3.63 5.92 -5.95
CA GLY A 88 -4.78 5.86 -6.86
C GLY A 88 -6.13 5.99 -6.14
N ASN A 89 -7.17 5.34 -6.67
CA ASN A 89 -8.53 5.33 -6.08
C ASN A 89 -8.71 4.24 -5.00
N GLN A 90 -7.64 3.77 -4.36
CA GLN A 90 -7.72 2.72 -3.34
C GLN A 90 -8.03 3.32 -1.97
N GLY A 91 -9.33 3.43 -1.67
CA GLY A 91 -9.81 3.95 -0.38
C GLY A 91 -10.20 5.42 -0.45
N THR A 92 -11.31 5.76 0.21
CA THR A 92 -11.94 7.09 0.14
C THR A 92 -11.33 8.11 1.09
N GLY A 93 -10.52 7.67 2.07
CA GLY A 93 -9.98 8.56 3.11
C GLY A 93 -11.04 9.12 4.08
N LEU A 94 -12.19 8.46 4.23
CA LEU A 94 -13.30 8.95 5.06
C LEU A 94 -13.45 8.24 6.41
N GLY A 95 -12.81 7.08 6.61
CA GLY A 95 -13.08 6.23 7.77
C GLY A 95 -12.77 6.92 9.11
N LEU A 96 -11.58 7.51 9.22
CA LEU A 96 -11.15 8.13 10.49
C LEU A 96 -11.84 9.48 10.75
N SER A 97 -12.12 10.26 9.71
CA SER A 97 -12.88 11.51 9.86
C SER A 97 -14.30 11.26 10.36
N ILE A 98 -15.01 10.28 9.77
CA ILE A 98 -16.35 9.88 10.21
C ILE A 98 -16.30 9.32 11.63
N THR A 99 -15.30 8.52 11.97
CA THR A 99 -15.11 7.98 13.32
C THR A 99 -14.97 9.09 14.35
N ASN A 100 -14.13 10.10 14.07
CA ASN A 100 -13.95 11.26 14.93
C ASN A 100 -15.26 12.05 15.13
N ASP A 101 -16.03 12.24 14.05
CA ASP A 101 -17.31 12.94 14.11
C ASP A 101 -18.35 12.18 14.95
N ILE A 102 -18.43 10.85 14.80
CA ILE A 102 -19.31 9.99 15.60
C ILE A 102 -18.91 10.06 17.07
N ILE A 103 -17.62 9.94 17.40
CA ILE A 103 -17.12 10.01 18.78
C ILE A 103 -17.48 11.35 19.42
N LYS A 104 -17.24 12.46 18.71
CA LYS A 104 -17.60 13.82 19.17
C LYS A 104 -19.10 13.99 19.36
N ALA A 105 -19.93 13.45 18.47
CA ALA A 105 -21.39 13.48 18.59
C ALA A 105 -21.91 12.76 19.85
N HIS A 106 -21.14 11.79 20.37
CA HIS A 106 -21.43 11.09 21.64
C HIS A 106 -20.74 11.74 22.86
N GLY A 107 -20.09 12.90 22.70
CA GLY A 107 -19.37 13.59 23.77
C GLY A 107 -18.04 12.94 24.17
N GLY A 108 -17.50 12.05 23.34
CA GLY A 108 -16.20 11.41 23.56
C GLY A 108 -15.03 12.16 22.93
N SER A 109 -13.83 11.60 23.11
CA SER A 109 -12.59 12.03 22.46
C SER A 109 -11.91 10.86 21.75
N LEU A 110 -11.14 11.19 20.71
CA LEU A 110 -10.28 10.25 20.00
C LEU A 110 -8.84 10.71 20.18
N ASP A 111 -8.02 9.86 20.78
CA ASP A 111 -6.59 10.06 20.94
C ASP A 111 -5.85 9.05 20.05
N ILE A 112 -4.77 9.51 19.39
CA ILE A 112 -3.99 8.68 18.47
C ILE A 112 -2.54 8.69 18.92
N GLU A 113 -2.06 7.51 19.32
CA GLU A 113 -0.67 7.27 19.68
C GLU A 113 -0.06 6.33 18.63
N SER A 114 1.00 6.78 17.97
CA SER A 114 1.70 5.99 16.97
C SER A 114 3.13 6.50 16.80
N GLU A 115 4.05 5.55 16.59
CA GLU A 115 5.45 5.79 16.30
C GLU A 115 5.84 4.93 15.08
N PRO A 116 6.57 5.47 14.09
CA PRO A 116 7.02 4.68 12.95
C PRO A 116 7.86 3.46 13.36
N GLY A 117 7.50 2.28 12.87
CA GLY A 117 8.25 1.03 13.05
C GLY A 117 8.08 0.32 14.41
N LYS A 118 7.01 0.63 15.16
CA LYS A 118 6.63 -0.07 16.39
C LYS A 118 5.32 -0.81 16.26
#